data_AF-A0A2N5RCJ1-F1
#
_entry.id   AF-A0A2N5RCJ1-F1
#
_cell.length_a   1.000
_cell.length_b   1.000
_cell.length_c   1.000
_cell.angle_alpha   90.00
_cell.angle_beta   90.00
_cell.angle_gamma   90.00
#
_symmetry.space_group_name_H-M   'P 1'
#
loop_
_entity.id
_entity.type
_entity.pdbx_description
1 polymer ?
#
loop_
_entity_poly.entity_id
_entity_poly.type
_entity_poly.pdbx_seq_one_letter_code
_entity_poly.pdbx_strand_id
1 'polypeptide(L)'
;MIKVKRLTKKMTAAIAILGLVEAIIFSLIFGFEKGWGPILGSVGAIANLFSLKKDIERMVARKTTKGWVLGYLGRYTFNAALFLIGGLVSLETLIGVFVGLMNLKIVSFIAWRWLD
;
A
#
# COMPACT_ATOMS: atom_id res chain seq x y z
N MET A 1 20.31 6.99 3.37
CA MET A 1 19.03 7.70 3.09
C MET A 1 18.72 7.84 1.60
N ILE A 2 19.69 8.18 0.73
CA ILE A 2 19.47 8.32 -0.73
C ILE A 2 18.92 7.02 -1.36
N LYS A 3 19.46 5.85 -0.98
CA LYS A 3 18.97 4.54 -1.42
C LYS A 3 17.50 4.28 -1.02
N VAL A 4 17.12 4.59 0.22
CA VAL A 4 15.73 4.44 0.72
C VAL A 4 14.76 5.34 -0.03
N LYS A 5 15.14 6.60 -0.31
CA LYS A 5 14.32 7.53 -1.11
C LYS A 5 14.13 7.03 -2.54
N ARG A 6 15.20 6.55 -3.19
CA ARG A 6 15.14 5.97 -4.55
C ARG A 6 14.26 4.72 -4.58
N LEU A 7 14.44 3.82 -3.62
CA LEU A 7 13.65 2.60 -3.48
C LEU A 7 12.16 2.92 -3.30
N THR A 8 11.85 3.83 -2.37
CA THR A 8 10.46 4.27 -2.12
C THR A 8 9.82 4.79 -3.41
N LYS A 9 10.52 5.64 -4.19
CA LYS A 9 9.99 6.17 -5.45
C LYS A 9 9.71 5.07 -6.48
N LYS A 10 10.62 4.09 -6.63
CA LYS A 10 10.42 2.94 -7.52
C LYS A 10 9.23 2.09 -7.08
N MET A 11 9.13 1.80 -5.78
CA MET A 11 8.02 1.03 -5.22
C MET A 11 6.68 1.75 -5.39
N THR A 12 6.62 3.07 -5.15
CA THR A 12 5.41 3.87 -5.39
C THR A 12 4.96 3.76 -6.84
N ALA A 13 5.89 3.88 -7.80
CA ALA A 13 5.55 3.77 -9.22
C ALA A 13 5.02 2.37 -9.55
N ALA A 14 5.66 1.32 -9.06
CA ALA A 14 5.22 -0.06 -9.28
C ALA A 14 3.83 -0.34 -8.66
N ILE A 15 3.59 0.12 -7.41
CA ILE A 15 2.27 -0.01 -6.76
C ILE A 15 1.20 0.73 -7.56
N ALA A 16 1.51 1.94 -8.05
CA ALA A 16 0.56 2.71 -8.86
C ALA A 16 0.22 2.02 -10.19
N ILE A 17 1.22 1.47 -10.88
CA ILE A 17 1.02 0.72 -12.12
C ILE A 17 0.17 -0.52 -11.88
N LEU A 18 0.50 -1.33 -10.85
CA LEU A 18 -0.27 -2.51 -10.49
C LEU A 18 -1.72 -2.14 -10.14
N GLY A 19 -1.91 -1.11 -9.30
CA GLY A 19 -3.24 -0.65 -8.93
C GLY A 19 -4.11 -0.19 -10.11
N LEU A 20 -3.51 0.47 -11.11
CA LEU A 20 -4.23 0.84 -12.34
C LEU A 20 -4.59 -0.38 -13.19
N VAL A 21 -3.66 -1.33 -13.36
CA VAL A 21 -3.91 -2.57 -14.09
C VAL A 21 -5.02 -3.38 -13.42
N GLU A 22 -4.93 -3.53 -12.10
CA GLU A 22 -5.95 -4.21 -11.30
C GLU A 22 -7.29 -3.51 -11.41
N ALA A 23 -7.36 -2.18 -11.32
CA ALA A 23 -8.60 -1.43 -11.47
C ALA A 23 -9.27 -1.68 -12.82
N ILE A 24 -8.49 -1.74 -13.91
CA ILE A 24 -9.01 -2.07 -15.25
C ILE A 24 -9.57 -3.50 -15.26
N ILE A 25 -8.78 -4.48 -14.79
CA ILE A 25 -9.20 -5.89 -14.75
C ILE A 25 -10.47 -6.05 -13.89
N PHE A 26 -10.50 -5.42 -12.72
CA PHE A 26 -11.62 -5.49 -11.79
C PHE A 26 -12.89 -4.88 -12.39
N SER A 27 -12.74 -3.76 -13.12
CA SER A 27 -13.85 -3.11 -13.83
C SER A 27 -14.45 -4.01 -14.91
N LEU A 28 -13.61 -4.75 -15.63
CA LEU A 28 -14.05 -5.68 -16.68
C LEU A 28 -14.78 -6.90 -16.12
N ILE A 29 -14.43 -7.35 -14.91
CA ILE A 29 -15.02 -8.55 -14.28
C ILE A 29 -16.29 -8.21 -13.49
N PHE A 30 -16.27 -7.12 -12.72
CA PHE A 30 -17.29 -6.82 -11.70
C PHE A 30 -18.09 -5.53 -11.96
N GLY A 31 -17.85 -4.83 -13.08
CA GLY A 31 -18.50 -3.56 -13.41
C GLY A 31 -17.62 -2.34 -13.12
N PHE A 32 -17.75 -1.31 -13.95
CA PHE A 32 -16.91 -0.10 -13.92
C PHE A 32 -17.01 0.65 -12.58
N GLU A 33 -18.18 0.63 -11.96
CA GLU A 33 -18.47 1.21 -10.64
C GLU A 33 -17.72 0.52 -9.49
N LYS A 34 -17.12 -0.65 -9.71
CA LYS A 34 -16.31 -1.38 -8.72
C LYS A 34 -14.81 -1.19 -8.92
N GLY A 35 -14.38 -0.64 -10.06
CA GLY A 35 -12.97 -0.43 -10.42
C GLY A 35 -12.18 0.46 -9.47
N TRP A 36 -12.84 1.28 -8.66
CA TRP A 36 -12.17 2.15 -7.70
C TRP A 36 -11.66 1.41 -6.46
N GLY A 37 -12.14 0.19 -6.17
CA GLY A 37 -11.70 -0.60 -5.01
C GLY A 37 -10.17 -0.83 -5.00
N PRO A 38 -9.59 -1.42 -6.07
CA PRO A 38 -8.14 -1.55 -6.23
C PRO A 38 -7.37 -0.23 -6.17
N ILE A 39 -7.96 0.85 -6.68
CA ILE A 39 -7.35 2.20 -6.60
C ILE A 39 -7.26 2.64 -5.14
N LEU A 40 -8.35 2.56 -4.36
CA LEU A 40 -8.34 2.91 -2.94
C LEU A 40 -7.32 2.08 -2.16
N GLY A 41 -7.29 0.76 -2.39
CA GLY A 41 -6.32 -0.14 -1.76
C GLY A 41 -4.88 0.24 -2.09
N SER A 42 -4.60 0.56 -3.36
CA SER A 42 -3.25 0.93 -3.83
C SER A 42 -2.80 2.29 -3.30
N VAL A 43 -3.71 3.27 -3.18
CA VAL A 43 -3.44 4.54 -2.50
C VAL A 43 -3.10 4.28 -1.02
N GLY A 44 -3.86 3.40 -0.37
CA GLY A 44 -3.57 2.95 0.99
C GLY A 44 -2.20 2.28 1.14
N ALA A 45 -1.83 1.41 0.20
CA ALA A 45 -0.51 0.78 0.12
C ALA A 45 0.62 1.82 0.01
N ILE A 46 0.45 2.85 -0.82
CA ILE A 46 1.42 3.95 -0.96
C ILE A 46 1.52 4.74 0.36
N ALA A 47 0.40 5.07 0.99
CA ALA A 47 0.39 5.77 2.29
C ALA A 47 1.14 4.95 3.37
N ASN A 48 0.92 3.64 3.41
CA ASN A 48 1.64 2.73 4.30
C ASN A 48 3.14 2.70 4.03
N LEU A 49 3.55 2.70 2.76
CA LEU A 49 4.97 2.76 2.38
C LEU A 49 5.63 4.05 2.88
N PHE A 50 4.99 5.21 2.71
CA PHE A 50 5.52 6.48 3.21
C PHE A 50 5.53 6.56 4.74
N SER A 51 4.49 6.04 5.40
CA SER A 51 4.45 5.89 6.85
C SER A 51 5.63 5.05 7.35
N LEU A 52 5.88 3.90 6.73
CA LEU A 52 7.00 3.02 7.07
C LEU A 52 8.36 3.70 6.83
N LYS A 53 8.53 4.38 5.71
CA LYS A 53 9.75 5.17 5.42
C LYS A 53 10.01 6.19 6.53
N LYS A 54 8.99 6.92 6.98
CA LYS A 54 9.11 7.93 8.04
C LYS A 54 9.50 7.31 9.37
N ASP A 55 8.93 6.15 9.70
CA ASP A 55 9.31 5.41 10.92
C ASP A 55 10.76 4.94 10.86
N ILE A 56 11.21 4.39 9.72
CA ILE A 56 12.62 3.99 9.52
C ILE A 56 13.55 5.18 9.68
N GLU A 57 13.25 6.31 9.05
CA GLU A 57 14.06 7.54 9.17
C GLU A 57 14.16 8.03 10.62
N ARG A 58 13.05 7.97 11.37
CA ARG A 58 13.03 8.32 12.80
C ARG A 58 13.83 7.34 13.66
N MET A 59 13.71 6.04 13.41
CA MET A 59 14.44 5.01 14.15
C MET A 59 15.95 5.12 13.94
N VAL A 60 16.38 5.36 12.69
CA VAL A 60 17.79 5.61 12.35
C VAL A 60 18.30 6.86 13.05
N ALA A 61 17.55 7.97 12.99
CA ALA A 61 17.95 9.23 13.63
C ALA A 61 18.08 9.11 15.15
N ARG A 62 17.18 8.35 15.80
CA ARG A 62 17.19 8.16 17.26
C ARG A 62 18.08 6.99 17.72
N LYS A 63 18.63 6.19 16.79
CA LYS A 63 19.36 4.94 17.07
C LYS A 63 18.58 3.99 17.99
N THR A 64 17.26 3.96 17.88
CA THR A 64 16.38 3.11 18.70
C THR A 64 15.13 2.72 17.91
N THR A 65 14.58 1.55 18.23
CA THR A 65 13.31 1.07 17.67
C THR A 65 12.09 1.53 18.47
N LYS A 66 12.28 2.28 19.59
CA LYS A 66 11.16 2.77 20.41
C LYS A 66 10.13 3.51 19.56
N GLY A 67 8.86 3.09 19.68
CA GLY A 67 7.72 3.66 18.96
C GLY A 67 7.32 2.92 17.68
N TRP A 68 8.05 1.88 17.26
CA TRP A 68 7.70 1.08 16.08
C TRP A 68 6.29 0.45 16.18
N VAL A 69 5.89 0.05 17.39
CA VAL A 69 4.58 -0.56 17.67
C VAL A 69 3.43 0.41 17.35
N LEU A 70 3.56 1.69 17.73
CA LEU A 70 2.52 2.68 17.44
C LEU A 70 2.37 2.92 15.93
N GLY A 71 3.49 2.98 15.21
CA GLY A 71 3.47 3.07 13.75
C GLY A 71 2.84 1.84 13.09
N TYR A 72 3.14 0.64 13.61
CA TYR A 72 2.53 -0.61 13.16
C TYR A 72 1.01 -0.62 13.38
N LEU A 73 0.56 -0.32 14.60
CA LEU A 73 -0.86 -0.26 14.94
C LEU A 73 -1.60 0.79 14.11
N GLY A 74 -1.00 1.96 13.90
CA GLY A 74 -1.59 3.01 13.06
C GLY A 74 -1.84 2.54 11.62
N ARG A 75 -0.87 1.85 11.01
CA ARG A 75 -1.05 1.26 9.67
C ARG A 75 -2.10 0.14 9.65
N TYR A 76 -2.17 -0.66 10.71
CA TYR A 76 -3.14 -1.73 10.82
C TYR A 76 -4.58 -1.20 10.93
N THR A 77 -4.81 -0.22 11.82
CA THR A 77 -6.10 0.46 11.97
C THR A 77 -6.49 1.20 10.69
N PHE A 78 -5.53 1.84 10.02
CA PHE A 78 -5.78 2.47 8.72
C PHE A 78 -6.23 1.46 7.66
N ASN A 79 -5.58 0.29 7.56
CA ASN A 79 -6.00 -0.76 6.64
C ASN A 79 -7.39 -1.30 6.98
N ALA A 80 -7.69 -1.48 8.27
CA ALA A 80 -9.03 -1.88 8.70
C ALA A 80 -10.10 -0.85 8.29
N ALA A 81 -9.80 0.45 8.39
CA ALA A 81 -10.70 1.51 7.92
C ALA A 81 -10.92 1.45 6.40
N LEU A 82 -9.87 1.19 5.60
CA LEU A 82 -10.01 1.00 4.16
C LEU A 82 -10.88 -0.21 3.81
N PHE A 83 -10.70 -1.33 4.53
CA PHE A 83 -11.56 -2.50 4.37
C PHE A 83 -13.00 -2.22 4.76
N LEU A 84 -13.23 -1.46 5.82
CA LEU A 84 -14.56 -1.04 6.23
C LEU A 84 -15.22 -0.21 5.15
N ILE A 85 -14.52 0.77 4.56
CA ILE A 85 -15.02 1.59 3.45
C ILE A 85 -15.42 0.69 2.27
N GLY A 86 -14.56 -0.26 1.88
CA GLY A 86 -14.87 -1.17 0.79
C GLY A 86 -16.07 -2.08 1.10
N GLY A 87 -16.11 -2.64 2.30
CA GLY A 87 -17.17 -3.55 2.76
C GLY A 87 -18.53 -2.90 2.94
N LEU A 88 -18.57 -1.59 3.27
CA LEU A 88 -19.81 -0.82 3.30
C LEU A 88 -20.44 -0.63 1.92
N VAL A 89 -19.67 -0.79 0.84
CA VAL A 89 -20.17 -0.65 -0.53
C VAL A 89 -20.57 -2.01 -1.10
N SER A 90 -19.68 -3.00 -1.07
CA SER A 90 -19.98 -4.37 -1.50
C SER A 90 -18.81 -5.32 -1.23
N LEU A 91 -19.06 -6.63 -1.30
CA LEU A 91 -18.01 -7.65 -1.17
C LEU A 91 -16.93 -7.49 -2.26
N GLU A 92 -17.33 -7.20 -3.49
CA GLU A 92 -16.43 -7.01 -4.63
C GLU A 92 -15.51 -5.82 -4.38
N THR A 93 -16.06 -4.70 -3.92
CA THR A 93 -15.25 -3.51 -3.55
C THR A 93 -14.28 -3.84 -2.43
N LEU A 94 -14.70 -4.59 -1.40
CA LEU A 94 -13.80 -5.05 -0.32
C LEU A 94 -12.64 -5.90 -0.87
N ILE A 95 -12.93 -6.84 -1.78
CA ILE A 95 -11.91 -7.65 -2.46
C ILE A 95 -11.00 -6.75 -3.30
N GLY A 96 -11.55 -5.76 -3.99
CA GLY A 96 -10.77 -4.77 -4.73
C GLY A 96 -9.78 -4.02 -3.83
N VAL A 97 -10.24 -3.52 -2.69
CA VAL A 97 -9.40 -2.87 -1.68
C VAL A 97 -8.32 -3.82 -1.15
N PHE A 98 -8.66 -5.09 -0.92
CA PHE A 98 -7.70 -6.12 -0.51
C PHE A 98 -6.58 -6.27 -1.53
N VAL A 99 -6.95 -6.46 -2.81
CA VAL A 99 -6.01 -6.62 -3.92
C VAL A 99 -5.07 -5.41 -4.01
N GLY A 100 -5.61 -4.20 -3.99
CA GLY A 100 -4.81 -2.98 -4.03
C GLY A 100 -3.85 -2.83 -2.83
N LEU A 101 -4.26 -3.23 -1.62
CA LEU A 101 -3.39 -3.21 -0.44
C LEU A 101 -2.25 -4.25 -0.55
N MET A 102 -2.51 -5.38 -1.18
CA MET A 102 -1.52 -6.45 -1.37
C MET A 102 -0.36 -6.03 -2.29
N ASN A 103 -0.54 -5.02 -3.15
CA ASN A 103 0.53 -4.46 -3.97
C ASN A 103 1.76 -4.06 -3.16
N LEU A 104 1.58 -3.55 -1.93
CA LEU A 104 2.73 -3.22 -1.09
C LEU A 104 3.58 -4.46 -0.77
N LYS A 105 2.95 -5.61 -0.50
CA LYS A 105 3.66 -6.86 -0.19
C LYS A 105 4.32 -7.44 -1.45
N ILE A 106 3.59 -7.47 -2.57
CA ILE A 106 4.09 -7.95 -3.87
C ILE A 106 5.30 -7.14 -4.30
N VAL A 107 5.17 -5.81 -4.31
CA VAL A 107 6.25 -4.90 -4.72
C VAL A 107 7.43 -4.99 -3.77
N SER A 108 7.22 -5.11 -2.46
CA SER A 108 8.31 -5.31 -1.50
C SER A 108 9.08 -6.61 -1.75
N PHE A 109 8.40 -7.67 -2.16
CA PHE A 109 9.03 -8.95 -2.49
C PHE A 109 9.94 -8.87 -3.70
N ILE A 110 9.60 -8.07 -4.73
CA ILE A 110 10.44 -7.89 -5.93
C ILE A 110 11.47 -6.76 -5.79
N ALA A 111 11.29 -5.87 -4.79
CA ALA A 111 12.11 -4.69 -4.59
C ALA A 111 13.59 -4.99 -4.25
N TRP A 112 13.92 -6.22 -3.82
CA TRP A 112 15.33 -6.61 -3.58
C TRP A 112 16.20 -6.43 -4.81
N ARG A 113 15.65 -6.63 -6.02
CA ARG A 113 16.32 -6.45 -7.31
C ARG A 113 16.63 -4.99 -7.66
N TRP A 114 16.20 -4.04 -6.82
CA TRP A 114 16.40 -2.60 -7.02
C TRP A 114 17.36 -1.99 -6.01
N LEU A 115 17.98 -2.81 -5.16
CA LEU A 115 18.97 -2.41 -4.17
C LEU A 115 20.41 -2.35 -4.72
N ASP A 116 20.59 -2.89 -5.92
CA ASP A 116 21.82 -2.82 -6.72
C ASP A 116 22.12 -1.39 -7.20
#